data_AF-A0A7X6AQ21-F1
#
_entry.id   AF-A0A7X6AQ21-F1
#
_cell.length_a   1.000
_cell.length_b   1.000
_cell.length_c   1.000
_cell.angle_alpha   90.00
_cell.angle_beta   90.00
_cell.angle_gamma   90.00
#
_symmetry.space_group_name_H-M   'P 1'
#
loop_
_entity.id
_entity.type
_entity.pdbx_description
1 polymer ?
#
loop_
_entity_poly.entity_id
_entity_poly.type
_entity_poly.pdbx_seq_one_letter_code
_entity_poly.pdbx_strand_id
1 'polypeptide(L)' 'MKTGMPTHRKYRPFPPVDLPDRTWPGRVIERAPTWCSVDLRDGNQALVDPMGPTRKRRL' A
#
# COMPACT_ATOMS: atom_id res chain seq x y z
N MET A 1 -33.68 22.32 2.97
CA MET A 1 -33.08 20.98 2.74
C MET A 1 -31.88 21.17 1.82
N LYS A 2 -30.65 20.94 2.28
CA LYS A 2 -29.46 21.00 1.39
C LYS A 2 -29.24 19.59 0.82
N THR A 3 -29.51 19.42 -0.47
CA THR A 3 -29.14 18.23 -1.23
C THR A 3 -27.63 18.01 -1.07
N GLY A 4 -27.22 16.91 -0.44
CA GLY A 4 -25.81 16.56 -0.29
C GLY A 4 -25.12 16.49 -1.65
N MET A 5 -23.92 17.05 -1.77
CA MET A 5 -23.15 17.00 -3.01
C MET A 5 -23.02 15.54 -3.52
N PRO A 6 -23.14 15.28 -4.83
CA PRO A 6 -22.96 13.94 -5.37
C PRO A 6 -21.54 13.43 -5.05
N THR A 7 -21.45 12.37 -4.25
CA THR A 7 -20.20 11.81 -3.73
C THR A 7 -19.25 11.29 -4.81
N HIS A 8 -19.78 10.97 -6.00
CA HIS A 8 -19.02 10.46 -7.15
C HIS A 8 -18.17 11.52 -7.86
N ARG A 9 -18.40 12.82 -7.64
CA ARG A 9 -17.61 13.90 -8.28
C ARG A 9 -16.30 14.22 -7.57
N LYS A 10 -16.12 13.76 -6.33
CA LYS A 10 -14.93 14.06 -5.50
C LYS A 10 -13.67 13.35 -6.00
N TYR A 11 -13.84 12.20 -6.65
CA TYR A 11 -12.75 11.33 -7.06
C TYR A 11 -12.67 11.25 -8.58
N ARG A 12 -11.45 11.20 -9.11
CA ARG A 12 -11.20 11.05 -10.54
C ARG A 12 -10.67 9.64 -10.81
N PRO A 13 -10.99 9.03 -11.98
CA PRO A 13 -10.41 7.75 -12.37
C PRO A 13 -8.88 7.84 -12.46
N PHE A 14 -8.20 6.74 -12.14
CA PHE A 14 -6.77 6.60 -12.39
C PHE A 14 -6.53 6.49 -13.91
N PRO A 15 -5.55 7.21 -14.49
CA PRO A 15 -5.28 7.14 -15.93
C PRO A 15 -4.77 5.74 -16.33
N PRO A 16 -5.16 5.22 -17.51
CA PRO A 16 -4.63 3.96 -18.00
C PRO A 16 -3.10 3.98 -18.14
N VAL A 17 -2.43 2.90 -17.73
CA VAL A 17 -0.98 2.73 -17.97
C VAL A 17 -0.79 1.90 -19.23
N ASP A 18 -0.15 2.49 -20.24
CA ASP A 18 0.15 1.83 -21.51
C ASP A 18 1.46 1.04 -21.41
N LEU A 19 1.33 -0.28 -21.21
CA LEU A 19 2.41 -1.25 -21.33
C LEU A 19 1.91 -2.40 -22.22
N PRO A 20 2.04 -2.27 -23.56
CA PRO A 20 1.53 -3.27 -24.50
C PRO A 20 2.30 -4.59 -24.38
N ASP A 21 3.63 -4.52 -24.24
CA ASP A 21 4.52 -5.69 -24.17
C ASP A 21 4.75 -6.19 -22.73
N ARG A 22 3.75 -6.05 -21.85
CA ARG A 22 3.86 -6.49 -20.46
C ARG A 22 4.00 -8.02 -20.40
N THR A 23 5.02 -8.50 -19.69
CA THR A 23 5.29 -9.94 -19.62
C THR A 23 4.85 -10.59 -18.31
N TRP A 24 4.51 -9.80 -17.29
CA TRP A 24 4.09 -10.31 -15.98
C TRP A 24 2.86 -11.24 -15.99
N PRO A 25 1.87 -11.13 -16.91
CA PRO A 25 0.74 -12.06 -16.93
C PRO A 25 1.11 -13.51 -17.29
N GLY A 26 2.21 -13.70 -18.02
CA GLY A 26 2.66 -15.02 -18.48
C GLY A 26 3.78 -15.64 -17.64
N ARG A 27 4.21 -14.99 -16.56
CA ARG A 27 5.33 -15.45 -15.72
C ARG A 27 4.84 -16.01 -14.40
N VAL A 28 5.47 -17.09 -13.95
CA VAL A 28 5.26 -17.71 -12.62
C VAL A 28 6.44 -17.33 -11.71
N ILE A 29 6.18 -17.11 -10.42
CA ILE A 29 7.23 -16.83 -9.44
C ILE A 29 8.01 -18.13 -9.14
N GLU A 30 9.32 -18.14 -9.39
CA GLU A 30 10.18 -19.33 -9.20
C GLU A 30 11.10 -19.24 -7.97
N ARG A 31 11.27 -18.03 -7.41
CA ARG A 31 12.18 -17.77 -6.28
C ARG A 31 11.64 -16.66 -5.39
N ALA A 32 12.01 -16.72 -4.12
CA ALA A 32 11.72 -15.66 -3.18
C ALA A 32 12.47 -14.35 -3.56
N PRO A 33 11.84 -13.17 -3.40
CA PRO A 33 12.53 -11.90 -3.55
C PRO A 33 13.42 -11.59 -2.34
N THR A 34 14.23 -10.55 -2.45
CA THR A 34 14.85 -9.91 -1.28
C THR A 34 13.78 -9.22 -0.46
N TRP A 35 13.68 -9.55 0.82
CA TRP A 35 12.74 -8.95 1.75
C TRP A 35 13.32 -7.71 2.41
N CYS A 36 12.48 -6.68 2.59
CA CYS A 36 12.78 -5.50 3.39
C CYS A 36 11.61 -5.28 4.35
N SER A 37 11.80 -5.63 5.63
CA SER A 37 10.83 -5.34 6.68
C SER A 37 10.83 -3.84 6.98
N VAL A 38 9.64 -3.25 7.03
CA VAL A 38 9.43 -1.83 7.37
C VAL A 38 8.64 -1.66 8.68
N ASP A 39 8.46 -2.75 9.43
CA ASP A 39 7.60 -2.83 10.61
C ASP A 39 7.99 -1.81 11.69
N LEU A 40 9.29 -1.60 11.92
CA LEU A 40 9.79 -0.70 12.96
C LEU A 40 9.62 0.79 12.64
N ARG A 41 9.33 1.13 11.38
CA ARG A 41 9.15 2.50 10.90
C ARG A 41 7.76 2.72 10.36
N ASP A 42 7.43 2.14 9.21
CA ASP A 42 6.18 2.42 8.51
C ASP A 42 5.00 1.76 9.21
N GLY A 43 5.18 0.49 9.60
CA GLY A 43 4.22 -0.20 10.47
C GLY A 43 4.02 0.53 11.80
N ASN A 44 5.12 0.96 12.43
CA ASN A 44 5.07 1.71 13.68
C ASN A 44 4.34 3.07 13.57
N GLN A 45 4.45 3.75 12.42
CA GLN A 45 3.80 5.04 12.18
C GLN A 45 2.27 4.92 12.04
N ALA A 46 1.77 3.76 11.63
CA ALA A 46 0.34 3.51 11.47
C ALA A 46 -0.38 3.15 12.78
N LEU A 47 0.36 2.94 13.88
CA LEU A 47 -0.23 2.56 15.16
C LEU A 47 -0.82 3.76 15.89
N VAL A 48 -1.98 3.55 16.52
CA VAL A 48 -2.58 4.52 17.46
C VAL A 48 -1.62 4.77 18.62
N ASP A 49 -1.11 3.69 19.22
CA ASP A 49 -0.07 3.73 20.24
C ASP A 49 1.27 3.27 19.65
N PRO A 50 2.22 4.19 19.42
CA PRO A 50 3.52 3.85 18.86
C PRO A 50 4.28 2.84 19.72
N MET A 51 5.08 2.00 19.07
CA MET A 51 5.96 1.06 19.75
C MET A 51 7.01 1.79 20.57
N GLY A 52 7.03 1.52 21.88
CA GLY A 52 8.15 1.84 22.75
C GLY A 52 9.36 0.93 22.49
N PRO A 53 10.51 1.22 23.14
CA PRO A 53 11.77 0.51 22.92
C PRO A 53 11.68 -1.01 23.08
N THR A 54 10.98 -1.49 24.11
CA THR A 54 10.82 -2.93 24.39
C THR A 54 10.07 -3.65 23.27
N ARG A 55 9.01 -3.04 22.73
CA ARG A 55 8.22 -3.64 21.64
C ARG A 55 8.99 -3.64 20.32
N LYS A 56 9.78 -2.59 20.05
CA LYS A 56 10.66 -2.54 18.87
C LYS A 56 11.76 -3.61 18.90
N ARG A 57 12.34 -3.90 20.06
CA ARG A 57 13.41 -4.92 20.22
C ARG A 57 12.92 -6.37 20.15
N ARG A 58 11.61 -6.57 20.23
CA ARG A 58 10.97 -7.90 20.26
C ARG A 58 10.49 -8.35 18.88
N LEU A 59 10.52 -7.44 17.90
CA LEU A 59 10.32 -7.67 16.48
C LEU A 59 11.69 -7.87 15.82
#